data_AF-A0A2N2NZE2-F1
#
_entry.id   AF-A0A2N2NZE2-F1
#
_cell.length_a   1.000
_cell.length_b   1.000
_cell.length_c   1.000
_cell.angle_alpha   90.00
_cell.angle_beta   90.00
_cell.angle_gamma   90.00
#
_symmetry.space_group_name_H-M   'P 1'
#
loop_
_entity.id
_entity.type
_entity.pdbx_description
1 polymer ?
#
loop_
_entity_poly.entity_id
_entity_poly.type
_entity_poly.pdbx_seq_one_letter_code
_entity_poly.pdbx_strand_id
1 'polypeptide(L)' 'MEKFDYTVETTKGVEEAVAAIEAKAQEKGFRVLHVHDVQTTLAAKGFEIEPMKIVEVCNAKFASQV' A
#
# COMPACT_ATOMS: atom_id res chain seq x y z
N MET A 1 2.43 -16.36 18.88
CA MET A 1 1.84 -16.13 17.55
C MET A 1 3.00 -16.05 16.58
N GLU A 2 3.06 -16.92 15.57
CA GLU A 2 4.12 -16.83 14.56
C GLU A 2 4.00 -15.53 13.78
N LYS A 3 5.14 -14.98 13.33
CA LYS A 3 5.19 -13.72 12.58
C LYS A 3 4.57 -13.92 11.20
N PHE A 4 3.46 -13.26 10.92
CA PHE A 4 2.71 -13.41 9.66
C PHE A 4 2.97 -12.27 8.65
N ASP A 5 3.62 -11.20 9.08
CA ASP A 5 3.87 -9.99 8.28
C ASP A 5 5.35 -9.60 8.21
N TYR A 6 5.67 -8.67 7.30
CA TYR A 6 6.93 -7.95 7.24
C TYR A 6 6.66 -6.45 7.33
N THR A 7 7.10 -5.84 8.43
CA THR A 7 6.92 -4.41 8.70
C THR A 7 8.28 -3.72 8.82
N VAL A 8 8.39 -2.54 8.23
CA VAL A 8 9.54 -1.62 8.34
C VAL A 8 9.06 -0.21 8.62
N GLU A 9 9.84 0.56 9.37
CA GLU A 9 9.52 1.95 9.70
C GLU A 9 10.16 2.92 8.70
N THR A 10 9.51 4.07 8.51
CA THR A 10 10.03 5.16 7.69
C THR A 10 9.70 6.50 8.33
N THR A 11 10.54 7.51 8.09
CA THR A 11 10.31 8.90 8.51
C THR A 11 9.49 9.70 7.50
N LYS A 12 9.13 9.11 6.35
CA LYS A 12 8.30 9.74 5.32
C LYS A 12 6.85 9.90 5.79
N GLY A 13 6.20 10.96 5.34
CA GLY A 13 4.74 11.08 5.47
C GLY A 13 4.01 10.04 4.60
N VAL A 14 2.74 9.75 4.89
CA VAL A 14 1.98 8.69 4.20
C VAL A 14 1.93 8.88 2.68
N GLU A 15 1.70 10.10 2.20
CA GLU A 15 1.67 10.38 0.75
C GLU A 15 3.03 10.17 0.09
N GLU A 16 4.11 10.61 0.75
CA GLU A 16 5.47 10.43 0.25
C GLU A 16 5.87 8.94 0.26
N ALA A 17 5.47 8.20 1.29
CA ALA A 17 5.69 6.77 1.39
C ALA A 17 4.95 6.02 0.26
N VAL A 18 3.69 6.36 -0.02
CA VAL A 18 2.90 5.77 -1.11
C VAL A 18 3.54 6.06 -2.47
N ALA A 19 3.95 7.30 -2.73
CA ALA A 19 4.64 7.67 -3.96
C ALA A 19 5.98 6.93 -4.12
N ALA A 20 6.74 6.77 -3.03
CA ALA A 20 7.98 6.01 -3.04
C ALA A 20 7.74 4.51 -3.31
N ILE A 21 6.67 3.93 -2.75
CA ILE A 21 6.25 2.54 -3.01
C ILE A 21 5.87 2.37 -4.48
N GLU A 22 5.07 3.28 -5.04
CA GLU A 22 4.66 3.23 -6.44
C GLU A 22 5.86 3.27 -7.39
N ALA A 23 6.78 4.22 -7.19
CA ALA A 23 8.01 4.34 -7.97
C ALA A 23 8.85 3.05 -7.90
N LYS A 24 9.05 2.51 -6.68
CA LYS A 24 9.83 1.28 -6.49
C LYS A 24 9.13 0.03 -7.03
N ALA A 25 7.81 -0.05 -6.93
CA ALA A 25 7.03 -1.13 -7.52
C ALA A 25 7.24 -1.15 -9.04
N GLN A 26 7.15 0.01 -9.70
CA GLN A 26 7.38 0.16 -11.13
C GLN A 26 8.82 -0.23 -11.53
N GLU A 27 9.84 0.25 -10.80
CA GLU A 27 11.24 -0.15 -11.03
C GLU A 27 11.45 -1.68 -10.94
N LYS A 28 10.65 -2.38 -10.13
CA LYS A 28 10.71 -3.84 -9.94
C LYS A 28 9.78 -4.62 -10.87
N GLY A 29 9.12 -3.96 -11.82
CA GLY A 29 8.21 -4.60 -12.78
C GLY A 29 6.83 -4.92 -12.23
N PHE A 30 6.48 -4.38 -11.07
CA PHE A 30 5.11 -4.36 -10.56
C PHE A 30 4.40 -3.09 -11.06
N ARG A 31 3.06 -3.11 -11.05
CA ARG A 31 2.23 -1.92 -11.24
C ARG A 31 1.32 -1.77 -10.04
N VAL A 32 1.05 -0.52 -9.66
CA VAL A 32 -0.05 -0.21 -8.73
C VAL A 32 -1.37 -0.40 -9.47
N LEU A 33 -2.25 -1.21 -8.91
CA LEU A 33 -3.61 -1.43 -9.43
C LEU A 33 -4.58 -0.43 -8.82
N HIS A 34 -4.46 -0.21 -7.50
CA HIS A 34 -5.31 0.71 -6.76
C HIS A 34 -4.62 1.16 -5.47
N VAL A 35 -4.99 2.35 -4.99
CA VAL A 35 -4.63 2.85 -3.66
C VAL A 35 -5.92 3.18 -2.93
N HIS A 36 -6.23 2.39 -1.89
CA HIS A 36 -7.38 2.65 -1.04
C HIS A 36 -7.00 3.66 0.04
N ASP A 37 -7.73 4.78 0.10
CA ASP A 37 -7.64 5.71 1.22
C ASP A 37 -8.61 5.25 2.33
N VAL A 38 -8.07 4.46 3.26
CA VAL A 38 -8.87 3.82 4.32
C VAL A 38 -9.36 4.87 5.30
N GLN A 39 -8.52 5.85 5.62
CA GLN A 39 -8.89 6.97 6.48
C GLN A 39 -10.11 7.70 5.92
N THR A 40 -10.07 8.13 4.67
CA THR A 40 -11.18 8.84 4.02
C THR A 40 -12.43 7.98 3.95
N THR A 41 -12.27 6.69 3.63
CA THR A 41 -13.40 5.74 3.53
C THR A 41 -14.12 5.56 4.87
N LEU A 42 -13.38 5.50 5.97
CA LEU A 42 -13.93 5.35 7.32
C LEU A 42 -14.47 6.67 7.89
N ALA A 43 -13.79 7.79 7.63
CA ALA A 43 -14.23 9.12 8.00
C ALA A 43 -15.59 9.47 7.36
N ALA A 44 -15.83 9.06 6.12
CA ALA A 44 -17.13 9.21 5.45
C ALA A 44 -18.29 8.50 6.19
N LYS A 45 -17.98 7.59 7.11
CA LYS A 45 -18.94 6.86 7.95
C LYS A 45 -18.86 7.28 9.44
N GLY A 46 -18.10 8.32 9.77
CA GLY A 46 -17.95 8.84 11.12
C GLY A 46 -16.94 8.09 12.00
N PHE A 47 -16.05 7.29 11.40
CA PHE A 47 -14.97 6.61 12.12
C PHE A 47 -13.64 7.32 11.86
N GLU A 48 -13.12 8.03 12.86
CA GLU A 48 -11.83 8.71 12.80
C GLU A 48 -10.69 7.73 13.13
N ILE A 49 -9.68 7.67 12.25
CA ILE A 49 -8.48 6.85 12.42
C ILE A 49 -7.22 7.63 12.00
N GLU A 50 -6.07 7.12 12.43
CA GLU A 50 -4.78 7.58 11.92
C GLU A 50 -4.67 7.38 10.38
N PRO A 51 -3.87 8.20 9.67
CA PRO A 51 -3.67 8.07 8.24
C PRO A 51 -3.27 6.65 7.82
N MET A 52 -4.09 6.02 6.97
CA MET A 52 -3.88 4.65 6.51
C MET A 52 -4.25 4.52 5.03
N LYS A 53 -3.34 3.95 4.24
CA LYS A 53 -3.58 3.58 2.84
C LYS A 53 -3.21 2.12 2.59
N ILE A 54 -3.98 1.46 1.72
CA ILE A 54 -3.67 0.11 1.22
C ILE A 54 -3.29 0.25 -0.26
N VAL A 55 -2.08 -0.17 -0.61
CA VAL A 55 -1.57 -0.13 -1.98
C VAL A 55 -1.62 -1.53 -2.58
N GLU A 56 -2.42 -1.72 -3.61
CA GLU A 56 -2.50 -2.97 -4.36
C GLU A 56 -1.46 -2.96 -5.49
N VAL A 57 -0.64 -4.01 -5.54
CA VAL A 57 0.39 -4.16 -6.59
C VAL A 57 0.25 -5.50 -7.30
N CYS A 58 0.54 -5.51 -8.61
CA CYS A 58 0.54 -6.71 -9.42
C CYS A 58 1.74 -6.76 -10.37
N ASN A 59 2.30 -7.95 -10.52
CA ASN A 59 3.24 -8.27 -11.59
C ASN A 59 2.63 -9.39 -12.43
N ALA A 60 2.25 -9.07 -13.66
CA ALA A 60 1.54 -10.00 -14.53
C ALA A 60 2.30 -11.31 -14.78
N LYS A 61 3.64 -11.27 -14.82
CA LYS A 61 4.48 -12.46 -15.00
C LYS A 61 4.34 -13.43 -13.84
N PHE A 62 4.32 -12.93 -12.61
CA PHE A 62 4.16 -13.78 -11.43
C PHE A 62 2.69 -14.16 -11.20
N ALA A 63 1.76 -13.24 -11.44
CA ALA A 63 0.33 -13.49 -11.33
C ALA A 63 -0.16 -14.62 -12.25
N SER A 64 0.48 -14.82 -13.42
CA SER A 64 0.14 -15.93 -14.31
C SER A 64 0.69 -17.30 -13.87
N GLN A 65 1.41 -17.38 -12.75
CA GLN A 65 2.13 -18.58 -12.29
C GLN A 65 1.64 -19.10 -10.94
N VAL A 66 0.63 -18.45 -10.35
CA VAL A 66 0.10 -18.76 -9.01
C VAL A 66 -1.34 -19.24 -9.09
#